data_AF-A0A2S9JIF5-F1
#
_entry.id   AF-A0A2S9JIF5-F1
#
_cell.length_a   1.000
_cell.length_b   1.000
_cell.length_c   1.000
_cell.angle_alpha   90.00
_cell.angle_beta   90.00
_cell.angle_gamma   90.00
#
_symmetry.space_group_name_H-M   'P 1'
#
loop_
_entity.id
_entity.type
_entity.pdbx_description
1 polymer ?
#
loop_
_entity_poly.entity_id
_entity_poly.type
_entity_poly.pdbx_seq_one_letter_code
_entity_poly.pdbx_strand_id
1 'polypeptide(L)'
;MHFPPIAHMIINNRGSREEAKDIFQETVMVLYNKIVDHDFVLSSKLQTFLYAVAKRLWLKHLTRGEAKYRTDSIDDYGESLTAEEAIDDHEIKEANLVQMEDALNGLGEPCKTILYDFYIQGQSMAAICEKFGYTNADNAKTQKYKCLQRLKKIFFKK
;
A
#
# COMPACT_ATOMS: atom_id res chain seq x y z
N MET A 1 -3.50 -12.46 -6.89
CA MET A 1 -2.93 -11.10 -6.95
C MET A 1 -2.71 -10.45 -5.58
N HIS A 2 -3.43 -10.86 -4.52
CA HIS A 2 -3.43 -10.17 -3.22
C HIS A 2 -2.38 -10.63 -2.18
N PHE A 3 -1.70 -11.76 -2.44
CA PHE A 3 -0.69 -12.34 -1.56
C PHE A 3 0.61 -11.52 -1.45
N PRO A 4 1.22 -10.97 -2.53
CA PRO A 4 2.53 -10.31 -2.42
C PRO A 4 2.59 -9.14 -1.42
N PRO A 5 1.59 -8.24 -1.33
CA PRO A 5 1.58 -7.18 -0.32
C PRO A 5 1.53 -7.73 1.12
N ILE A 6 0.73 -8.75 1.38
CA ILE A 6 0.58 -9.38 2.70
C ILE A 6 1.87 -10.14 3.08
N ALA A 7 2.47 -10.86 2.13
CA ALA A 7 3.73 -11.56 2.35
C ALA A 7 4.87 -10.59 2.67
N HIS A 8 4.94 -9.45 1.96
CA HIS A 8 5.91 -8.41 2.23
C HIS A 8 5.74 -7.81 3.64
N MET A 9 4.49 -7.55 4.06
CA MET A 9 4.19 -7.10 5.43
C MET A 9 4.70 -8.09 6.48
N ILE A 10 4.43 -9.39 6.32
CA ILE A 10 4.81 -10.41 7.29
C ILE A 10 6.33 -10.60 7.34
N ILE A 11 6.99 -10.67 6.17
CA ILE A 11 8.45 -10.82 6.09
C ILE A 11 9.18 -9.63 6.73
N ASN A 12 8.70 -8.41 6.52
CA ASN A 12 9.30 -7.22 7.14
C ASN A 12 9.05 -7.14 8.65
N ASN A 13 8.12 -7.92 9.19
CA ASN A 13 7.77 -7.98 10.61
C ASN A 13 8.21 -9.31 11.24
N ARG A 14 9.41 -9.78 10.90
CA ARG A 14 10.06 -10.98 11.46
C ARG A 14 9.32 -12.30 11.19
N GLY A 15 8.41 -12.34 10.24
CA GLY A 15 7.74 -13.56 9.80
C GLY A 15 8.44 -14.23 8.62
N SER A 16 8.14 -15.50 8.42
CA SER A 16 8.61 -16.31 7.30
C SER A 16 7.60 -16.28 6.14
N ARG A 17 8.06 -16.75 4.98
CA ARG A 17 7.19 -16.90 3.81
C ARG A 17 6.12 -17.99 4.02
N GLU A 18 6.36 -18.95 4.89
CA GLU A 18 5.39 -20.00 5.22
C GLU A 18 4.29 -19.44 6.12
N GLU A 19 4.66 -18.76 7.20
CA GLU A 19 3.70 -18.03 8.05
C GLU A 19 2.88 -17.01 7.25
N ALA A 20 3.50 -16.37 6.25
CA ALA A 20 2.77 -15.48 5.35
C ALA A 20 1.67 -16.19 4.54
N LYS A 21 1.88 -17.45 4.12
CA LYS A 21 0.86 -18.24 3.42
C LYS A 21 -0.26 -18.63 4.39
N ASP A 22 0.08 -19.01 5.60
CA ASP A 22 -0.88 -19.44 6.61
C ASP A 22 -1.81 -18.27 6.98
N ILE A 23 -1.23 -17.11 7.30
CA ILE A 23 -2.01 -15.89 7.56
C ILE A 23 -2.86 -15.50 6.37
N PHE A 24 -2.34 -15.63 5.14
CA PHE A 24 -3.13 -15.33 3.94
C PHE A 24 -4.33 -16.27 3.78
N GLN A 25 -4.17 -17.56 4.06
CA GLN A 25 -5.28 -18.52 4.04
C GLN A 25 -6.33 -18.16 5.10
N GLU A 26 -5.92 -17.88 6.33
CA GLU A 26 -6.82 -17.44 7.40
C GLU A 26 -7.56 -16.15 7.02
N THR A 27 -6.87 -15.20 6.40
CA THR A 27 -7.46 -13.94 5.89
C THR A 27 -8.57 -14.22 4.88
N VAL A 28 -8.35 -15.16 3.96
CA VAL A 28 -9.36 -15.57 2.97
C VAL A 28 -10.54 -16.28 3.64
N MET A 29 -10.31 -17.09 4.67
CA MET A 29 -11.38 -17.72 5.44
C MET A 29 -12.27 -16.70 6.16
N VAL A 30 -11.68 -15.66 6.75
CA VAL A 30 -12.43 -14.55 7.36
C VAL A 30 -13.30 -13.83 6.33
N LEU A 31 -12.76 -13.56 5.14
CA LEU A 31 -13.53 -12.96 4.05
C LEU A 31 -14.70 -13.87 3.64
N TYR A 32 -14.45 -15.16 3.47
CA TYR A 32 -15.47 -16.14 3.10
C TYR A 32 -16.62 -16.16 4.11
N ASN A 33 -16.32 -16.28 5.41
CA ASN A 33 -17.34 -16.30 6.46
C ASN A 33 -18.18 -15.03 6.44
N LYS A 34 -17.54 -13.85 6.33
CA LYS A 34 -18.26 -12.58 6.22
C LYS A 34 -19.21 -12.52 5.01
N ILE A 35 -18.80 -13.06 3.86
CA ILE A 35 -19.66 -13.11 2.67
C ILE A 35 -20.86 -14.05 2.90
N VAL A 36 -20.64 -15.19 3.57
CA VAL A 36 -21.69 -16.17 3.87
C VAL A 36 -22.68 -15.64 4.92
N ASP A 37 -22.25 -14.78 5.84
CA ASP A 37 -23.12 -14.17 6.87
C ASP A 37 -24.09 -13.10 6.32
N HIS A 38 -24.16 -12.93 4.99
CA HIS A 38 -25.12 -12.12 4.21
C HIS A 38 -25.23 -10.60 4.51
N ASP A 39 -24.68 -10.09 5.62
CA ASP A 39 -24.69 -8.67 6.00
C ASP A 39 -23.37 -7.95 5.70
N PHE A 40 -22.44 -8.58 4.99
CA PHE A 40 -21.15 -7.97 4.68
C PHE A 40 -21.22 -6.99 3.52
N VAL A 41 -21.09 -5.71 3.84
CA VAL A 41 -20.90 -4.62 2.86
C VAL A 41 -19.42 -4.23 2.82
N LEU A 42 -18.78 -4.49 1.68
CA LEU A 42 -17.40 -4.07 1.46
C LEU A 42 -17.36 -2.60 1.02
N SER A 43 -16.95 -1.71 1.92
CA SER A 43 -16.83 -0.26 1.67
C SER A 43 -15.47 0.20 1.10
N SER A 44 -14.50 -0.71 1.03
CA SER A 44 -13.13 -0.44 0.56
C SER A 44 -12.72 -1.36 -0.59
N LYS A 45 -11.54 -1.15 -1.18
CA LYS A 45 -11.00 -2.12 -2.14
C LYS A 45 -10.72 -3.44 -1.43
N LEU A 46 -11.01 -4.57 -2.10
CA LEU A 46 -10.76 -5.92 -1.56
C LEU A 46 -9.33 -6.10 -1.01
N GLN A 47 -8.32 -5.57 -1.72
CA GLN A 47 -6.93 -5.62 -1.26
C GLN A 47 -6.73 -4.94 0.09
N THR A 48 -7.39 -3.80 0.33
CA THR A 48 -7.30 -3.04 1.58
C THR A 48 -7.91 -3.84 2.72
N PHE A 49 -9.09 -4.41 2.50
CA PHE A 49 -9.74 -5.29 3.47
C PHE A 49 -8.86 -6.50 3.83
N LEU A 50 -8.37 -7.24 2.83
CA LEU A 50 -7.52 -8.40 3.05
C LEU A 50 -6.22 -8.03 3.78
N TYR A 51 -5.63 -6.88 3.46
CA TYR A 51 -4.42 -6.41 4.13
C TYR A 51 -4.67 -6.10 5.62
N ALA A 52 -5.78 -5.41 5.94
CA ALA A 52 -6.15 -5.09 7.32
C ALA A 52 -6.41 -6.36 8.15
N VAL A 53 -7.17 -7.32 7.61
CA VAL A 53 -7.42 -8.62 8.26
C VAL A 53 -6.11 -9.38 8.49
N ALA A 54 -5.24 -9.46 7.48
CA ALA A 54 -3.94 -10.11 7.60
C ALA A 54 -3.03 -9.45 8.66
N LYS A 55 -3.01 -8.11 8.73
CA LYS A 55 -2.26 -7.35 9.76
C LYS A 55 -2.73 -7.74 11.16
N ARG A 56 -4.05 -7.79 11.39
CA ARG A 56 -4.64 -8.20 12.68
C ARG A 56 -4.27 -9.63 13.06
N LEU A 57 -4.41 -10.57 12.11
CA LEU A 57 -4.05 -11.97 12.34
C LEU A 57 -2.56 -12.14 12.65
N TRP A 58 -1.69 -11.38 11.97
CA TRP A 58 -0.25 -11.41 12.22
C TRP A 58 0.12 -10.83 13.59
N LEU A 59 -0.47 -9.70 14.00
CA LEU A 59 -0.26 -9.14 15.35
C LEU A 59 -0.74 -10.11 16.44
N LYS A 60 -1.87 -10.80 16.21
CA LYS A 60 -2.35 -11.86 17.10
C LYS A 60 -1.39 -13.05 17.15
N HIS A 61 -0.77 -13.41 16.02
CA HIS A 61 0.23 -14.46 15.94
C HIS A 61 1.50 -14.09 16.75
N LEU A 62 1.99 -12.86 16.61
CA LEU A 62 3.15 -12.36 17.36
C LEU A 62 2.91 -12.35 18.87
N THR A 63 1.75 -11.88 19.32
CA THR A 63 1.38 -11.85 20.75
C THR A 63 1.14 -13.24 21.33
N ARG A 64 0.64 -14.20 20.53
CA ARG A 64 0.50 -15.62 20.91
C ARG A 64 1.82 -16.38 20.91
N GLY A 65 2.81 -15.97 20.11
CA GLY A 65 4.16 -16.52 20.13
C GLY A 65 4.85 -16.38 21.49
N GLU A 66 4.52 -15.33 22.24
CA GLU A 66 4.97 -15.11 23.63
C GLU A 66 4.05 -15.80 24.65
N ALA A 67 2.75 -15.89 24.38
CA ALA A 67 1.74 -16.48 25.26
C ALA A 67 1.19 -17.82 24.70
N LYS A 68 2.01 -18.87 24.74
CA LYS A 68 1.71 -20.21 24.19
C LYS A 68 0.56 -20.98 24.86
N TYR A 69 -0.24 -20.37 25.73
CA TYR A 69 -1.30 -21.06 26.48
C TYR A 69 -2.52 -20.18 26.74
N ARG A 70 -3.37 -19.94 25.73
CA ARG A 70 -4.83 -19.78 25.93
C ARG A 70 -5.58 -20.19 24.67
N THR A 71 -6.14 -21.41 24.72
CA THR A 71 -7.31 -21.81 23.95
C THR A 71 -8.44 -20.83 24.26
N ASP A 72 -9.07 -20.26 23.23
CA ASP A 72 -10.51 -20.42 22.98
C ASP A 72 -11.07 -19.33 22.06
N SER A 73 -12.03 -19.77 21.27
CA SER A 73 -13.10 -19.04 20.56
C SER A 73 -12.73 -18.12 19.40
N ILE A 74 -13.33 -18.46 18.25
CA ILE A 74 -13.37 -17.73 16.98
C ILE A 74 -14.39 -16.57 17.03
N ASP A 75 -15.00 -16.32 18.20
CA ASP A 75 -16.16 -15.41 18.33
C ASP A 75 -15.80 -13.95 18.69
N ASP A 76 -14.53 -13.62 18.90
CA ASP A 76 -14.11 -12.25 19.25
C ASP A 76 -13.71 -11.42 18.01
N TYR A 77 -14.64 -11.29 17.06
CA TYR A 77 -14.45 -10.48 15.85
C TYR A 77 -15.18 -9.13 15.91
N GLY A 78 -15.90 -8.84 16.99
CA GLY A 78 -16.63 -7.59 17.19
C GLY A 78 -15.94 -6.67 18.18
N GLU A 79 -15.78 -5.41 17.77
CA GLU A 79 -15.78 -4.26 18.70
C GLU A 79 -14.46 -3.91 19.43
N SER A 80 -13.41 -3.54 18.68
CA SER A 80 -12.44 -2.51 19.10
C SER A 80 -11.44 -2.19 17.96
N LEU A 81 -11.88 -1.54 16.87
CA LEU A 81 -11.00 -1.18 15.74
C LEU A 81 -11.28 0.22 15.14
N THR A 82 -11.98 1.12 15.84
CA THR A 82 -12.51 2.33 15.19
C THR A 82 -11.74 3.63 15.44
N ALA A 83 -10.91 3.73 16.48
CA ALA A 83 -10.30 5.01 16.85
C ALA A 83 -8.78 5.05 16.61
N GLU A 84 -7.99 4.27 17.33
CA GLU A 84 -6.52 4.35 17.22
C GLU A 84 -5.95 3.90 15.86
N GLU A 85 -6.54 2.91 15.19
CA GLU A 85 -5.98 2.35 13.95
C GLU A 85 -6.27 3.19 12.70
N ALA A 86 -7.41 3.90 12.68
CA ALA A 86 -7.70 4.88 11.64
C ALA A 86 -6.78 6.10 11.74
N ILE A 87 -6.32 6.43 12.95
CA ILE A 87 -5.36 7.49 13.22
C ILE A 87 -3.97 7.09 12.71
N ASP A 88 -3.47 5.88 13.03
CA ASP A 88 -2.16 5.38 12.56
C ASP A 88 -2.07 5.32 11.01
N ASP A 89 -3.10 4.80 10.35
CA ASP A 89 -3.15 4.75 8.89
C ASP A 89 -3.31 6.13 8.23
N HIS A 90 -3.92 7.11 8.92
CA HIS A 90 -4.03 8.49 8.45
C HIS A 90 -2.71 9.23 8.62
N GLU A 91 -2.07 9.12 9.78
CA GLU A 91 -0.78 9.73 10.08
C GLU A 91 0.33 9.21 9.16
N ILE A 92 0.37 7.90 8.88
CA ILE A 92 1.31 7.32 7.93
C ILE A 92 1.05 7.83 6.50
N LYS A 93 -0.22 8.00 6.11
CA LYS A 93 -0.55 8.56 4.79
C LYS A 93 -0.14 10.03 4.67
N GLU A 94 -0.45 10.83 5.67
CA GLU A 94 -0.06 12.24 5.73
C GLU A 94 1.47 12.38 5.69
N ALA A 95 2.20 11.60 6.50
CA ALA A 95 3.66 11.58 6.48
C ALA A 95 4.24 11.21 5.10
N ASN A 96 3.66 10.19 4.44
CA ASN A 96 4.06 9.80 3.08
C ASN A 96 3.73 10.87 2.04
N LEU A 97 2.62 11.61 2.19
CA LEU A 97 2.25 12.71 1.30
C LEU A 97 3.24 13.87 1.43
N VAL A 98 3.57 14.28 2.65
CA VAL A 98 4.58 15.32 2.92
C VAL A 98 5.94 14.91 2.35
N GLN A 99 6.37 13.66 2.58
CA GLN A 99 7.62 13.14 2.04
C GLN A 99 7.62 13.09 0.50
N MET A 100 6.48 12.76 -0.12
CA MET A 100 6.34 12.76 -1.57
C MET A 100 6.40 14.18 -2.15
N GLU A 101 5.76 15.15 -1.49
CA GLU A 101 5.80 16.56 -1.88
C GLU A 101 7.24 17.11 -1.83
N ASP A 102 7.96 16.85 -0.74
CA ASP A 102 9.37 17.19 -0.60
C ASP A 102 10.23 16.55 -1.71
N ALA A 103 10.01 15.26 -1.99
CA ALA A 103 10.74 14.55 -3.03
C ALA A 103 10.45 15.10 -4.43
N LEU A 104 9.20 15.49 -4.71
CA LEU A 104 8.78 16.15 -5.95
C LEU A 104 9.40 17.54 -6.09
N ASN A 105 9.45 18.32 -5.01
CA ASN A 105 10.13 19.62 -4.98
C ASN A 105 11.64 19.47 -5.22
N GLY A 106 12.27 18.44 -4.65
CA GLY A 106 13.70 18.13 -4.84
C GLY A 106 14.10 17.67 -6.25
N LEU A 107 13.14 17.31 -7.12
CA LEU A 107 13.45 16.93 -8.51
C LEU A 107 13.83 18.11 -9.40
N GLY A 108 13.22 19.26 -9.14
CA GLY A 108 13.26 20.43 -10.02
C GLY A 108 12.57 20.23 -11.38
N GLU A 109 12.59 21.29 -12.18
CA GLU A 109 12.10 21.27 -13.56
C GLU A 109 13.16 20.71 -14.53
N PRO A 110 12.76 20.07 -15.65
CA PRO A 110 11.38 19.83 -16.09
C PRO A 110 10.72 18.60 -15.45
N CYS A 111 11.43 17.87 -14.57
CA CYS A 111 10.98 16.58 -14.09
C CYS A 111 9.72 16.62 -13.22
N LYS A 112 9.59 17.64 -12.35
CA LYS A 112 8.40 17.84 -11.53
C LYS A 112 7.16 17.99 -12.42
N THR A 113 7.20 18.92 -13.38
CA THR A 113 6.06 19.18 -14.26
C THR A 113 5.75 17.99 -15.18
N ILE A 114 6.76 17.30 -15.74
CA ILE A 114 6.52 16.09 -16.55
C ILE A 114 5.76 15.01 -15.77
N LEU A 115 6.13 14.77 -14.51
CA LEU A 115 5.47 13.77 -13.68
C LEU A 115 4.05 14.22 -13.27
N TYR A 116 3.90 15.51 -12.93
CA TYR A 116 2.60 16.09 -12.60
C TYR A 116 1.62 16.02 -13.77
N ASP A 117 2.04 16.48 -14.95
CA ASP A 117 1.21 16.46 -16.16
C ASP A 117 0.78 15.04 -16.54
N PHE A 118 1.66 14.06 -16.38
CA PHE A 118 1.33 12.68 -16.75
C PHE A 118 0.45 11.97 -15.71
N TYR A 119 0.81 12.02 -14.43
CA TYR A 119 0.13 11.21 -13.39
C TYR A 119 -1.04 11.93 -12.72
N ILE A 120 -1.02 13.26 -12.65
CA ILE A 120 -2.07 14.06 -11.99
C ILE A 120 -3.04 14.62 -13.02
N GLN A 121 -2.53 15.21 -14.10
CA GLN A 121 -3.37 15.80 -15.16
C GLN A 121 -3.75 14.79 -16.27
N GLY A 122 -3.17 13.60 -16.27
CA GLY A 122 -3.48 12.54 -17.25
C GLY A 122 -3.10 12.90 -18.69
N GLN A 123 -2.17 13.84 -18.90
CA GLN A 123 -1.79 14.28 -20.24
C GLN A 123 -1.05 13.18 -21.01
N SER A 124 -1.30 13.13 -22.32
CA SER A 124 -0.60 12.20 -23.22
C SER A 124 0.87 12.59 -23.37
N MET A 125 1.73 11.61 -23.68
CA MET A 125 3.16 11.90 -23.94
C MET A 125 3.36 12.76 -25.19
N ALA A 126 2.40 12.80 -26.11
CA ALA A 126 2.43 13.71 -27.25
C ALA A 126 2.20 15.17 -26.82
N ALA A 127 1.21 15.42 -25.95
CA ALA A 127 0.95 16.75 -25.40
C ALA A 127 2.12 17.24 -24.53
N ILE A 128 2.69 16.36 -23.71
CA ILE A 128 3.88 16.68 -22.91
C ILE A 128 5.11 16.90 -23.80
N CYS A 129 5.25 16.14 -24.90
CA CYS A 129 6.31 16.36 -25.88
C CYS A 129 6.24 17.77 -26.48
N GLU A 130 5.06 18.20 -26.91
CA GLU A 130 4.81 19.53 -27.47
C GLU A 130 5.09 20.63 -26.43
N LYS A 131 4.55 20.48 -25.22
CA LYS A 131 4.73 21.43 -24.11
C LYS A 131 6.20 21.72 -23.78
N PHE A 132 7.06 20.70 -23.84
CA PHE A 132 8.48 20.81 -23.49
C PHE A 132 9.40 20.92 -24.71
N GLY A 133 8.86 20.95 -25.93
CA GLY A 133 9.65 21.06 -27.16
C GLY A 133 10.54 19.84 -27.44
N TYR A 134 10.13 18.64 -27.02
CA TYR A 134 10.85 17.41 -27.39
C TYR A 134 10.63 17.07 -28.86
N THR A 135 11.62 16.44 -29.49
CA THR A 135 11.57 16.06 -30.92
C THR A 135 10.49 15.01 -31.22
N ASN A 136 10.19 14.14 -30.26
CA ASN A 136 9.14 13.13 -30.38
C ASN A 136 8.68 12.63 -29.00
N ALA A 137 7.52 11.97 -28.97
CA ALA A 137 6.92 11.45 -27.74
C ALA A 137 7.78 10.40 -27.03
N ASP A 138 8.67 9.70 -27.73
CA ASP A 138 9.55 8.70 -27.12
C ASP A 138 10.69 9.33 -26.32
N ASN A 139 11.17 10.51 -26.73
CA ASN A 139 12.08 11.32 -25.93
C ASN A 139 11.40 11.78 -24.64
N ALA A 140 10.13 12.21 -24.72
CA ALA A 140 9.34 12.59 -23.53
C ALA A 140 9.11 11.39 -22.59
N LYS A 141 8.79 10.20 -23.12
CA LYS A 141 8.69 8.96 -22.33
C LYS A 141 9.99 8.60 -21.63
N THR A 142 11.11 8.68 -22.36
CA THR A 142 12.44 8.39 -21.82
C THR A 142 12.79 9.37 -20.71
N GLN A 143 12.50 10.65 -20.89
CA GLN A 143 12.72 11.67 -19.86
C GLN A 143 11.84 11.41 -18.64
N LYS A 144 10.53 11.14 -18.82
CA LYS A 144 9.63 10.77 -17.73
C LYS A 144 10.17 9.58 -16.93
N TYR A 145 10.68 8.55 -17.62
CA TYR A 145 11.29 7.40 -16.95
C TYR A 145 12.49 7.81 -16.09
N LYS A 146 13.42 8.60 -16.63
CA LYS A 146 14.57 9.12 -15.87
C LYS A 146 14.14 9.94 -14.65
N CYS A 147 13.14 10.81 -14.81
CA CYS A 147 12.57 11.60 -13.73
C CYS A 147 11.95 10.71 -12.63
N LEU A 148 11.20 9.67 -13.01
CA LEU A 148 10.63 8.72 -12.06
C LEU A 148 11.71 7.94 -11.29
N GLN A 149 12.80 7.54 -11.96
CA GLN A 149 13.92 6.87 -11.27
C GLN A 149 14.62 7.81 -10.28
N ARG A 150 14.76 9.09 -10.63
CA ARG A 150 15.28 10.11 -9.71
C ARG A 150 14.34 10.33 -8.53
N LEU A 151 13.03 10.41 -8.76
CA LEU A 151 12.02 10.52 -7.70
C LEU A 151 12.14 9.39 -6.69
N LYS A 152 12.17 8.14 -7.18
CA LYS A 152 12.34 6.96 -6.33
C LYS A 152 13.61 7.04 -5.50
N LYS A 153 14.74 7.45 -6.11
CA LYS A 153 15.99 7.61 -5.38
C LYS A 153 15.90 8.66 -4.28
N ILE A 154 15.21 9.78 -4.49
CA ILE A 154 15.05 10.84 -3.48
C ILE A 154 14.13 10.37 -2.35
N PHE A 155 12.99 9.76 -2.71
CA PHE A 155 11.98 9.29 -1.78
C PHE A 155 12.52 8.19 -0.84
N PHE A 156 13.30 7.23 -1.37
CA PHE A 156 13.82 6.08 -0.60
C PHE A 156 15.25 6.25 -0.05
N LYS A 157 15.92 7.41 -0.24
CA LYS A 157 17.29 7.64 0.30
C LYS A 157 17.34 8.24 1.70
N LYS A 158 16.21 8.61 2.29
CA LYS A 158 16.16 9.07 3.69
C LYS A 158 15.97 7.88 4.61
#